data_AF-T0YZ96-F1
#
_entry.id   AF-T0YZ96-F1
#
_cell.length_a   1.000
_cell.length_b   1.000
_cell.length_c   1.000
_cell.angle_alpha   90.00
_cell.angle_beta   90.00
_cell.angle_gamma   90.00
#
_symmetry.space_group_name_H-M   'P 1'
#
loop_
_entity.id
_entity.type
_entity.pdbx_description
1 polymer ?
#
loop_
_entity_poly.entity_id
_entity_poly.type
_entity_poly.pdbx_seq_one_letter_code
_entity_poly.pdbx_strand_id
1 'polypeptide(L)'
;MDIRTIESDLLDFGTHLDAPPVLILCMGDTLTHLSSPGDVEILCSRVADSLASGGRFLTTFRDYTRPMKGDARFIPVRSDADRIHTCFLEQEPDRMLVHDILHERQDGAWSMRVSHYPKLRLDPNMVVRTLEQCGLSVARDSGLRGMVQIVASSQRS
;
A
#
# COMPACT_ATOMS: atom_id res chain seq x y z
N MET A 1 27.11 -2.13 2.75
CA MET A 1 25.76 -2.67 2.49
C MET A 1 25.31 -1.97 1.24
N ASP A 2 25.24 -2.69 0.13
CA ASP A 2 24.93 -2.10 -1.16
C ASP A 2 23.41 -2.00 -1.30
N ILE A 3 22.92 -0.81 -1.63
CA ILE A 3 21.51 -0.54 -1.87
C ILE A 3 21.35 -0.27 -3.35
N ARG A 4 20.50 -1.05 -4.02
CA ARG A 4 20.11 -0.85 -5.41
C ARG A 4 18.71 -0.26 -5.47
N THR A 5 18.57 0.85 -6.16
CA THR A 5 17.28 1.50 -6.43
C THR A 5 16.90 1.31 -7.89
N ILE A 6 15.63 1.00 -8.14
CA ILE A 6 15.11 0.74 -9.49
C ILE A 6 13.80 1.51 -9.64
N GLU A 7 13.70 2.30 -10.70
CA GLU A 7 12.43 2.89 -11.15
C GLU A 7 11.75 1.89 -12.10
N SER A 8 10.61 1.35 -11.69
CA SER A 8 9.88 0.33 -12.44
C SER A 8 8.42 0.30 -11.99
N ASP A 9 7.55 -0.32 -12.80
CA ASP A 9 6.23 -0.73 -12.36
C ASP A 9 6.36 -1.77 -11.23
N LEU A 10 5.49 -1.67 -10.22
CA LEU A 10 5.47 -2.57 -9.07
C LEU A 10 5.22 -4.01 -9.50
N LEU A 11 4.39 -4.23 -10.52
CA LEU A 11 4.12 -5.57 -11.02
C LEU A 11 5.41 -6.21 -11.55
N ASP A 12 6.31 -5.43 -12.16
CA ASP A 12 7.51 -5.95 -12.84
C ASP A 12 8.69 -6.23 -11.90
N PHE A 13 8.50 -6.13 -10.58
CA PHE A 13 9.56 -6.31 -9.58
C PHE A 13 10.34 -7.63 -9.76
N GLY A 14 9.67 -8.72 -10.15
CA GLY A 14 10.29 -10.04 -10.31
C GLY A 14 11.36 -10.08 -11.40
N THR A 15 11.30 -9.19 -12.40
CA THR A 15 12.30 -9.08 -13.48
C THR A 15 13.64 -8.51 -13.00
N HIS A 16 13.65 -7.94 -11.79
CA HIS A 16 14.81 -7.27 -11.21
C HIS A 16 15.48 -8.07 -10.09
N LEU A 17 15.04 -9.31 -9.86
CA LEU A 17 15.57 -10.19 -8.83
C LEU A 17 16.78 -10.96 -9.35
N ASP A 18 17.90 -10.91 -8.63
CA ASP A 18 19.08 -11.72 -8.94
C ASP A 18 18.97 -13.15 -8.38
N ALA A 19 18.12 -13.36 -7.37
CA ALA A 19 17.82 -14.64 -6.73
C ALA A 19 16.46 -14.58 -6.01
N PRO A 20 15.83 -15.73 -5.69
CA PRO A 20 14.59 -15.76 -4.90
C PRO A 20 14.74 -15.07 -3.54
N PRO A 21 13.99 -13.98 -3.24
CA PRO A 21 14.08 -13.30 -1.95
C PRO A 21 13.49 -14.13 -0.81
N VAL A 22 14.11 -14.02 0.37
CA VAL A 22 13.56 -14.54 1.64
C VAL A 22 12.50 -13.61 2.24
N LEU A 23 12.44 -12.36 1.79
CA LEU A 23 11.49 -11.35 2.26
C LEU A 23 11.13 -10.36 1.14
N ILE A 24 9.84 -10.18 0.88
CA ILE A 24 9.29 -9.13 0.02
C ILE A 24 8.42 -8.21 0.89
N LEU A 25 8.57 -6.90 0.73
CA LEU A 25 7.84 -5.88 1.49
C LEU A 25 7.04 -4.96 0.56
N CYS A 26 5.73 -4.82 0.79
CA CYS A 26 4.87 -3.81 0.15
C CYS A 26 4.15 -3.01 1.25
N MET A 27 4.87 -2.05 1.83
CA MET A 27 4.50 -1.39 3.08
C MET A 27 3.75 -0.08 2.87
N GLY A 28 3.24 0.47 3.97
CA GLY A 28 2.48 1.70 3.99
C GLY A 28 1.08 1.46 3.44
N ASP A 29 0.75 2.16 2.37
CA ASP A 29 -0.55 2.05 1.72
C ASP A 29 -0.34 2.06 0.20
N THR A 30 0.73 1.39 -0.23
CA THR A 30 1.20 1.31 -1.63
C THR A 30 0.37 0.31 -2.43
N LEU A 31 -0.05 -0.82 -1.83
CA LEU A 31 -0.84 -1.84 -2.53
C LEU A 31 -2.14 -1.28 -3.13
N THR A 32 -2.74 -0.30 -2.46
CA THR A 32 -3.98 0.35 -2.91
C THR A 32 -3.78 1.33 -4.08
N HIS A 33 -2.54 1.60 -4.51
CA HIS A 33 -2.27 2.38 -5.72
C HIS A 33 -2.39 1.56 -7.00
N LEU A 34 -2.49 0.23 -6.92
CA LEU A 34 -2.73 -0.61 -8.09
C LEU A 34 -4.07 -0.25 -8.75
N SER A 35 -4.10 -0.36 -10.08
CA SER A 35 -5.20 0.16 -10.87
C SER A 35 -6.47 -0.66 -10.69
N SER A 36 -6.34 -1.97 -10.44
CA SER A 36 -7.49 -2.88 -10.32
C SER A 36 -7.29 -4.00 -9.30
N PRO A 37 -8.38 -4.66 -8.85
CA PRO A 37 -8.29 -5.93 -8.13
C PRO A 37 -7.48 -7.01 -8.87
N GLY A 38 -7.58 -7.06 -10.20
CA GLY A 38 -6.82 -8.01 -11.02
C GLY A 38 -5.30 -7.75 -10.97
N ASP A 39 -4.87 -6.50 -10.87
CA ASP A 39 -3.45 -6.17 -10.69
C ASP A 39 -2.94 -6.65 -9.32
N VAL A 40 -3.78 -6.61 -8.29
CA VAL A 40 -3.46 -7.17 -6.97
C VAL A 40 -3.29 -8.70 -7.08
N GLU A 41 -4.16 -9.37 -7.84
CA GLU A 41 -4.03 -10.81 -8.11
C GLU A 41 -2.74 -11.16 -8.84
N ILE A 42 -2.40 -10.39 -9.88
CA ILE A 42 -1.13 -10.54 -10.62
C ILE A 42 0.07 -10.34 -9.68
N LEU A 43 0.05 -9.30 -8.84
CA LEU A 43 1.12 -9.06 -7.88
C LEU A 43 1.27 -10.22 -6.89
N CYS A 44 0.16 -10.71 -6.33
CA CYS A 44 0.16 -11.85 -5.41
C CYS A 44 0.76 -13.12 -6.03
N SER A 45 0.41 -13.42 -7.29
CA SER A 45 1.00 -14.54 -8.04
C SER A 45 2.51 -14.35 -8.20
N ARG A 46 2.94 -13.17 -8.69
CA ARG A 46 4.37 -12.87 -8.90
C ARG A 46 5.16 -12.94 -7.58
N VAL A 47 4.57 -12.52 -6.47
CA VAL A 47 5.14 -12.66 -5.12
C VAL A 47 5.33 -14.13 -4.77
N ALA A 48 4.29 -14.95 -4.90
CA ALA A 48 4.38 -16.38 -4.57
C ALA A 48 5.43 -17.10 -5.42
N ASP A 49 5.48 -16.81 -6.74
CA ASP A 49 6.44 -17.40 -7.68
C ASP A 49 7.89 -16.97 -7.41
N SER A 50 8.09 -15.78 -6.82
CA SER A 50 9.42 -15.22 -6.59
C SER A 50 10.03 -15.65 -5.25
N LEU A 51 9.22 -15.97 -4.24
CA LEU A 51 9.73 -16.22 -2.89
C LEU A 51 10.61 -17.48 -2.81
N ALA A 52 11.73 -17.37 -2.09
CA ALA A 52 12.48 -18.55 -1.67
C ALA A 52 11.60 -19.48 -0.80
N SER A 53 11.95 -20.77 -0.75
CA SER A 53 11.32 -21.69 0.20
C SER A 53 11.48 -21.19 1.64
N GLY A 54 10.38 -21.15 2.40
CA GLY A 54 10.34 -20.54 3.74
C GLY A 54 10.42 -19.01 3.76
N GLY A 55 10.40 -18.35 2.59
CA GLY A 55 10.37 -16.90 2.45
C GLY A 55 9.02 -16.28 2.82
N ARG A 56 8.99 -14.97 3.03
CA ARG A 56 7.80 -14.24 3.47
C ARG A 56 7.49 -13.02 2.61
N PHE A 57 6.20 -12.74 2.46
CA PHE A 57 5.68 -11.47 1.97
C PHE A 57 4.98 -10.74 3.10
N LEU A 58 5.29 -9.46 3.27
CA LEU A 58 4.61 -8.58 4.22
C LEU A 58 4.04 -7.38 3.46
N THR A 59 2.75 -7.15 3.61
CA THR A 59 2.10 -5.94 3.10
C THR A 59 1.24 -5.26 4.15
N THR A 60 1.19 -3.94 4.09
CA THR A 60 0.23 -3.15 4.85
C THR A 60 -0.56 -2.25 3.91
N PHE A 61 -1.82 -1.97 4.26
CA PHE A 61 -2.67 -1.01 3.54
C PHE A 61 -3.91 -0.65 4.37
N ARG A 62 -4.65 0.37 3.97
CA ARG A 62 -5.91 0.75 4.62
C ARG A 62 -7.09 -0.01 4.02
N ASP A 63 -7.99 -0.49 4.89
CA ASP A 63 -9.27 -1.08 4.48
C ASP A 63 -10.27 0.02 4.10
N TYR A 64 -10.23 0.47 2.84
CA TYR A 64 -11.17 1.45 2.31
C TYR A 64 -12.55 0.87 1.96
N THR A 65 -12.81 -0.41 2.24
CA THR A 65 -14.18 -0.95 2.17
C THR A 65 -15.06 -0.41 3.31
N ARG A 66 -14.42 0.03 4.40
CA ARG A 66 -15.03 0.68 5.57
C ARG A 66 -14.52 2.12 5.70
N PRO A 67 -14.91 3.01 4.78
CA PRO A 67 -14.34 4.35 4.71
C PRO A 67 -14.67 5.17 5.95
N MET A 68 -13.73 6.04 6.32
CA MET A 68 -13.92 7.03 7.37
C MET A 68 -15.06 7.98 6.99
N LYS A 69 -15.82 8.45 7.98
CA LYS A 69 -17.02 9.29 7.78
C LYS A 69 -16.89 10.61 8.52
N GLY A 70 -17.64 11.62 8.07
CA GLY A 70 -17.64 12.94 8.68
C GLY A 70 -16.23 13.54 8.74
N ASP A 71 -15.87 14.05 9.90
CA ASP A 71 -14.59 14.73 10.16
C ASP A 71 -13.39 13.77 10.15
N ALA A 72 -13.64 12.48 10.37
CA ALA A 72 -12.61 11.45 10.33
C ALA A 72 -11.99 11.28 8.93
N ARG A 73 -12.57 11.90 7.89
CA ARG A 73 -12.03 11.93 6.53
C ARG A 73 -10.87 12.91 6.35
N PHE A 74 -10.60 13.77 7.32
CA PHE A 74 -9.49 14.71 7.29
C PHE A 74 -8.34 14.17 8.14
N ILE A 75 -7.25 13.78 7.49
CA ILE A 75 -6.12 13.10 8.13
C ILE A 75 -4.94 14.07 8.16
N PRO A 76 -4.51 14.54 9.35
CA PRO A 76 -3.27 15.29 9.46
C PRO A 76 -2.09 14.35 9.18
N VAL A 77 -1.33 14.64 8.13
CA VAL A 77 -0.14 13.86 7.74
C VAL A 77 1.12 14.50 8.32
N ARG A 78 1.23 15.82 8.23
CA ARG A 78 2.36 16.59 8.74
C ARG A 78 1.90 17.98 9.17
N SER A 79 2.49 18.49 10.25
CA SER A 79 2.29 19.86 10.70
C SER A 79 3.57 20.35 11.39
N ASP A 80 4.22 21.33 10.80
CA ASP A 80 5.37 22.04 11.36
C ASP A 80 5.29 23.55 11.03
N ALA A 81 6.35 24.30 11.34
CA ALA A 81 6.36 25.77 11.21
C ALA A 81 6.16 26.27 9.77
N ASP A 82 6.56 25.46 8.78
CA ASP A 82 6.61 25.87 7.38
C ASP A 82 5.73 24.98 6.46
N ARG A 83 5.18 23.87 6.98
CA ARG A 83 4.35 22.96 6.19
C ARG A 83 3.20 22.35 7.01
N ILE A 84 2.00 22.42 6.45
CA ILE A 84 0.81 21.71 6.92
C ILE A 84 0.29 20.84 5.78
N HIS A 85 0.29 19.52 5.98
CA HIS A 85 -0.19 18.54 5.02
C HIS A 85 -1.36 17.76 5.63
N THR A 86 -2.52 17.91 5.01
CA THR A 86 -3.75 17.20 5.37
C THR A 86 -4.21 16.39 4.16
N CYS A 87 -4.54 15.11 4.36
CA CYS A 87 -5.29 14.36 3.35
C CYS A 87 -6.79 14.48 3.62
N PHE A 88 -7.58 14.63 2.56
CA PHE A 88 -9.03 14.48 2.59
C PHE A 88 -9.44 13.24 1.79
N LEU A 89 -10.30 12.42 2.39
CA LEU A 89 -10.79 11.17 1.79
C LEU A 89 -12.18 11.36 1.18
N GLU A 90 -12.27 11.31 -0.15
CA GLU A 90 -13.51 11.34 -0.91
C GLU A 90 -13.87 9.96 -1.44
N GLN A 91 -15.05 9.46 -1.05
CA GLN A 91 -15.47 8.12 -1.41
C GLN A 91 -16.13 8.09 -2.79
N GLU A 92 -15.65 7.19 -3.64
CA GLU A 92 -16.26 6.79 -4.91
C GLU A 92 -16.76 5.33 -4.85
N PRO A 93 -17.55 4.85 -5.85
CA PRO A 93 -18.10 3.50 -5.83
C PRO A 93 -17.07 2.38 -5.68
N ASP A 94 -15.96 2.44 -6.41
CA ASP A 94 -14.88 1.43 -6.45
C ASP A 94 -13.54 1.97 -5.90
N ARG A 95 -13.44 3.28 -5.68
CA ARG A 95 -12.19 3.96 -5.29
C ARG A 95 -12.39 4.90 -4.10
N MET A 96 -11.27 5.24 -3.47
CA MET A 96 -11.14 6.34 -2.55
C MET A 96 -10.24 7.37 -3.21
N LEU A 97 -10.77 8.54 -3.55
CA LEU A 97 -9.95 9.67 -3.96
C LEU A 97 -9.30 10.27 -2.71
N VAL A 98 -7.98 10.27 -2.70
CA VAL A 98 -7.18 10.93 -1.67
C VAL A 98 -6.78 12.29 -2.21
N HIS A 99 -7.28 13.34 -1.58
CA HIS A 99 -6.88 14.71 -1.87
C HIS A 99 -5.77 15.10 -0.90
N ASP A 100 -4.63 15.52 -1.43
CA ASP A 100 -3.58 16.15 -0.67
C ASP A 100 -3.79 17.66 -0.65
N ILE A 101 -4.03 18.19 0.55
CA ILE A 101 -4.11 19.62 0.83
C ILE A 101 -2.81 20.03 1.52
N LEU A 102 -1.93 20.68 0.76
CA LEU A 102 -0.62 21.10 1.21
C LEU A 102 -0.58 22.61 1.36
N HIS A 103 -0.37 23.09 2.57
CA HIS A 103 -0.01 24.47 2.84
C HIS A 103 1.48 24.56 3.08
N GLU A 104 2.16 25.47 2.38
CA GLU A 104 3.57 25.72 2.54
C GLU A 104 3.82 27.20 2.77
N ARG A 105 4.71 27.50 3.71
CA ARG A 105 5.15 28.85 4.01
C ARG A 105 6.42 29.16 3.23
N GLN A 106 6.36 30.13 2.34
CA GLN A 106 7.51 30.63 1.57
C GLN A 106 7.55 32.15 1.68
N ASP A 107 8.73 32.71 1.95
CA ASP A 107 8.94 34.15 2.13
C ASP A 107 7.98 34.80 3.15
N GLY A 108 7.68 34.05 4.22
CA GLY A 108 6.79 34.49 5.30
C GLY A 108 5.29 34.38 5.00
N ALA A 109 4.89 34.05 3.76
CA ALA A 109 3.51 33.91 3.32
C ALA A 109 3.10 32.43 3.15
N TRP A 110 1.85 32.11 3.44
CA TRP A 110 1.29 30.78 3.21
C TRP A 110 0.71 30.69 1.79
N SER A 111 0.99 29.58 1.12
CA SER A 111 0.35 29.19 -0.13
C SER A 111 -0.25 27.79 0.01
N MET A 112 -1.35 27.53 -0.71
CA MET A 112 -2.03 26.24 -0.71
C MET A 112 -1.92 25.59 -2.10
N ARG A 113 -1.62 24.30 -2.12
CA ARG A 113 -1.68 23.44 -3.30
C ARG A 113 -2.58 22.26 -2.99
N VAL A 114 -3.40 21.88 -3.97
CA VAL A 114 -4.26 20.69 -3.89
C VAL A 114 -3.93 19.77 -5.03
N SER A 115 -3.75 18.50 -4.73
CA SER A 115 -3.67 17.40 -5.70
C SER A 115 -4.54 16.25 -5.25
N HIS A 116 -4.83 15.31 -6.12
CA HIS A 116 -5.54 14.10 -5.74
C HIS A 116 -5.06 12.89 -6.53
N TYR A 117 -5.31 11.72 -5.97
CA TYR A 117 -5.02 10.45 -6.62
C TYR A 117 -5.98 9.36 -6.11
N PRO A 118 -6.32 8.38 -6.96
CA PRO A 118 -7.18 7.28 -6.55
C PRO A 118 -6.43 6.24 -5.73
N LYS A 119 -7.18 5.60 -4.83
CA LYS A 119 -6.81 4.34 -4.18
C LYS A 119 -7.92 3.32 -4.34
N LEU A 120 -7.54 2.09 -4.63
CA LEU A 120 -8.46 0.98 -4.72
C LEU A 120 -9.16 0.74 -3.37
N ARG A 121 -10.47 0.51 -3.40
CA ARG A 121 -11.21 0.01 -2.23
C ARG A 121 -10.98 -1.48 -2.06
N LEU A 122 -9.80 -1.82 -1.57
CA LEU A 122 -9.30 -3.18 -1.48
C LEU A 122 -9.83 -3.90 -0.22
N ASP A 123 -10.62 -4.95 -0.40
CA ASP A 123 -11.04 -5.84 0.70
C ASP A 123 -9.83 -6.68 1.16
N PRO A 124 -9.40 -6.55 2.43
CA PRO A 124 -8.28 -7.34 2.92
C PRO A 124 -8.51 -8.85 2.84
N ASN A 125 -9.75 -9.33 2.92
CA ASN A 125 -10.05 -10.75 2.79
C ASN A 125 -9.88 -11.25 1.35
N MET A 126 -10.02 -10.38 0.35
CA MET A 126 -9.68 -10.73 -1.03
C MET A 126 -8.18 -11.00 -1.13
N VAL A 127 -7.34 -10.10 -0.60
CA VAL A 127 -5.88 -10.26 -0.64
C VAL A 127 -5.43 -11.54 0.07
N VAL A 128 -6.02 -11.84 1.24
CA VAL A 128 -5.76 -13.10 1.96
C VAL A 128 -6.08 -14.31 1.07
N ARG A 129 -7.31 -14.38 0.53
CA ARG A 129 -7.73 -15.51 -0.30
C ARG A 129 -6.86 -15.69 -1.54
N THR A 130 -6.49 -14.59 -2.20
CA THR A 130 -5.64 -14.62 -3.38
C THR A 130 -4.26 -15.19 -3.05
N LEU A 131 -3.63 -14.75 -1.96
CA LEU A 131 -2.33 -15.27 -1.53
C LEU A 131 -2.41 -16.76 -1.13
N GLU A 132 -3.51 -17.18 -0.48
CA GLU A 132 -3.76 -18.59 -0.16
C GLU A 132 -3.95 -19.45 -1.42
N GLN A 133 -4.65 -18.93 -2.44
CA GLN A 133 -4.81 -19.59 -3.74
C GLN A 133 -3.48 -19.74 -4.48
N CYS A 134 -2.52 -18.85 -4.24
CA CYS A 134 -1.15 -18.97 -4.71
C CYS A 134 -0.28 -19.94 -3.86
N GLY A 135 -0.87 -20.64 -2.89
CA GLY A 135 -0.19 -21.66 -2.08
C GLY A 135 0.57 -21.12 -0.86
N LEU A 136 0.39 -19.85 -0.50
CA LEU A 136 1.01 -19.27 0.69
C LEU A 136 0.15 -19.48 1.94
N SER A 137 0.80 -19.66 3.09
CA SER A 137 0.11 -19.60 4.39
C SER A 137 0.01 -18.16 4.86
N VAL A 138 -1.20 -17.66 5.12
CA VAL A 138 -1.46 -16.23 5.35
C VAL A 138 -1.95 -15.97 6.76
N ALA A 139 -1.39 -14.95 7.40
CA ALA A 139 -1.86 -14.37 8.65
C ALA A 139 -2.23 -12.89 8.44
N ARG A 140 -3.35 -12.47 9.03
CA ARG A 140 -3.82 -11.08 9.02
C ARG A 140 -3.83 -10.54 10.44
N ASP A 141 -3.34 -9.33 10.62
CA ASP A 141 -3.34 -8.61 11.90
C ASP A 141 -3.75 -7.14 11.71
N SER A 142 -4.05 -6.47 12.82
CA SER A 142 -4.09 -5.02 12.92
C SER A 142 -2.68 -4.44 12.88
N GLY A 143 -2.42 -3.61 11.87
CA GLY A 143 -1.20 -2.83 11.74
C GLY A 143 -1.29 -1.48 12.46
N LEU A 144 -0.21 -0.70 12.37
CA LEU A 144 -0.14 0.63 12.96
C LEU A 144 -1.17 1.59 12.34
N ARG A 145 -1.71 2.50 13.16
CA ARG A 145 -2.58 3.62 12.71
C ARG A 145 -3.78 3.17 11.85
N GLY A 146 -4.37 2.03 12.19
CA GLY A 146 -5.56 1.48 11.54
C GLY A 146 -5.31 0.85 10.17
N MET A 147 -4.05 0.58 9.81
CA MET A 147 -3.73 -0.23 8.64
C MET A 147 -4.01 -1.70 8.93
N VAL A 148 -4.34 -2.46 7.90
CA VAL A 148 -4.29 -3.92 7.92
C VAL A 148 -2.86 -4.36 7.63
N GLN A 149 -2.40 -5.40 8.32
CA GLN A 149 -1.16 -6.09 8.02
C GLN A 149 -1.47 -7.51 7.55
N ILE A 150 -0.85 -7.93 6.45
CA ILE A 150 -0.90 -9.30 5.94
C ILE A 150 0.53 -9.83 5.85
N VAL A 151 0.74 -10.99 6.45
CA VAL A 151 1.99 -11.76 6.37
C VAL A 151 1.68 -13.08 5.67
N ALA A 152 2.29 -13.33 4.52
CA ALA A 152 2.17 -14.59 3.79
C ALA A 152 3.52 -15.31 3.78
N SER A 153 3.50 -16.64 3.96
CA SER A 153 4.72 -17.46 4.07
C SER A 153 4.69 -18.60 3.05
N SER A 154 5.81 -18.77 2.34
CA SER A 154 6.06 -19.95 1.50
C SER A 154 6.44 -21.13 2.38
N GLN A 155 6.02 -22.34 1.99
CA GLN A 155 6.34 -23.56 2.76
C GLN A 155 7.83 -23.88 2.68
N ARG A 156 8.37 -24.45 3.76
CA ARG A 156 9.71 -25.06 3.76
C ARG A 156 9.59 -26.47 3.19
N SER A 157 10.30 -26.76 2.10
CA SER A 157 10.45 -28.12 1.58
C SER A 157 11.22 -29.00 2.55
#